data_AF-H2Z2Z2-F1
#
_entry.id   AF-H2Z2Z2-F1
#
_cell.length_a   1.000
_cell.length_b   1.000
_cell.length_c   1.000
_cell.angle_alpha   90.00
_cell.angle_beta   90.00
_cell.angle_gamma   90.00
#
_symmetry.space_group_name_H-M   'P 1'
#
loop_
_entity.id
_entity.type
_entity.pdbx_description
1 polymer ?
#
loop_
_entity_poly.entity_id
_entity_poly.type
_entity_poly.pdbx_seq_one_letter_code
_entity_poly.pdbx_strand_id
1 'polypeptide(L)'
;MFRNKFKRTVQTVKQLAVFQVLTGAIRQFVMTKSFIDSRHQFALVLLNDTTQLIANFQQSGKDVMFMLEDIASQFSESQSNEENNFDLTLLFDQVDSMVNLPNVKQPGSPPPYAIRLVFVFGRSHSKLHFTGS
;
A
#
# COMPACT_ATOMS: atom_id res chain seq x y z
N MET A 1 -2.92 6.06 -36.43
CA MET A 1 -1.86 6.23 -35.40
C MET A 1 -2.24 7.21 -34.27
N PHE A 2 -2.90 8.34 -34.55
CA PHE A 2 -3.24 9.38 -33.55
C PHE A 2 -4.26 8.97 -32.46
N ARG A 3 -5.23 8.12 -32.82
CA ARG A 3 -6.33 7.71 -31.93
C ARG A 3 -5.88 6.89 -30.71
N ASN A 4 -4.78 6.14 -30.84
CA ASN A 4 -4.21 5.34 -29.74
C ASN A 4 -3.37 6.19 -28.78
N LYS A 5 -2.67 7.22 -29.26
CA LYS A 5 -1.94 8.15 -28.39
C LYS A 5 -2.90 8.96 -27.50
N PHE A 6 -3.99 9.47 -28.09
CA PHE A 6 -5.00 10.24 -27.34
C PHE A 6 -5.70 9.43 -26.25
N LYS A 7 -6.12 8.18 -26.55
CA LYS A 7 -6.72 7.29 -25.55
C LYS A 7 -5.77 7.00 -24.38
N ARG A 8 -4.49 6.79 -24.66
CA ARG A 8 -3.46 6.56 -23.64
C ARG A 8 -3.29 7.78 -22.75
N THR A 9 -3.09 8.98 -23.32
CA THR A 9 -2.97 10.22 -22.54
C THR A 9 -4.16 10.44 -21.60
N VAL A 10 -5.39 10.19 -22.06
CA VAL A 10 -6.60 10.32 -21.23
C VAL A 10 -6.63 9.30 -20.09
N GLN A 11 -6.15 8.07 -20.32
CA GLN A 11 -6.08 7.02 -19.31
C GLN A 11 -5.02 7.30 -18.24
N THR A 12 -3.82 7.74 -18.65
CA THR A 12 -2.75 8.14 -17.73
C THR A 12 -3.18 9.29 -16.82
N VAL A 13 -3.88 10.31 -17.36
CA VAL A 13 -4.40 11.44 -16.57
C VAL A 13 -5.43 10.98 -15.53
N LYS A 14 -6.31 10.03 -15.88
CA LYS A 14 -7.28 9.46 -14.93
C LYS A 14 -6.59 8.68 -13.81
N GLN A 15 -5.59 7.87 -14.13
CA GLN A 15 -4.85 7.10 -13.13
C GLN A 15 -4.05 8.01 -12.19
N LEU A 16 -3.41 9.05 -12.73
CA LEU A 16 -2.73 10.05 -11.91
C LEU A 16 -3.70 10.76 -10.96
N ALA A 17 -4.90 11.12 -11.43
CA ALA A 17 -5.93 11.73 -10.58
C ALA A 17 -6.39 10.77 -9.48
N VAL A 18 -6.60 9.48 -9.79
CA VAL A 18 -6.96 8.46 -8.78
C VAL A 18 -5.83 8.30 -7.77
N PHE A 19 -4.58 8.26 -8.21
CA PHE A 19 -3.42 8.16 -7.34
C PHE A 19 -3.30 9.36 -6.40
N GLN A 20 -3.50 10.58 -6.91
CA GLN A 20 -3.51 11.82 -6.10
C GLN A 20 -4.64 11.86 -5.06
N VAL A 21 -5.84 11.40 -5.43
CA VAL A 21 -6.95 11.29 -4.47
C VAL A 21 -6.62 10.26 -3.39
N LEU A 22 -6.03 9.12 -3.78
CA LEU A 22 -5.63 8.07 -2.86
C LEU A 22 -4.54 8.54 -1.89
N THR A 23 -3.49 9.21 -2.38
CA THR A 23 -2.42 9.74 -1.51
C THR A 23 -2.97 10.76 -0.52
N GLY A 24 -3.89 11.64 -0.96
CA GLY A 24 -4.62 12.55 -0.08
C GLY A 24 -5.43 11.82 1.00
N ALA A 25 -6.13 10.75 0.64
CA ALA A 25 -6.91 9.94 1.57
C ALA A 25 -6.02 9.20 2.59
N ILE A 26 -4.92 8.59 2.14
CA ILE A 26 -3.95 7.94 3.03
C ILE A 26 -3.31 8.95 3.97
N ARG A 27 -2.98 10.15 3.47
CA ARG A 27 -2.45 11.23 4.31
C ARG A 27 -3.42 11.61 5.41
N GLN A 28 -4.67 11.86 5.06
CA GLN A 28 -5.70 12.20 6.04
C GLN A 28 -5.88 11.08 7.06
N PHE A 29 -5.85 9.82 6.62
CA PHE A 29 -5.94 8.65 7.49
C PHE A 29 -4.80 8.63 8.52
N VAL A 30 -3.54 8.73 8.09
CA VAL A 30 -2.39 8.70 8.99
C VAL A 30 -2.44 9.85 9.99
N MET A 31 -2.68 11.08 9.51
CA MET A 31 -2.79 12.26 10.37
C MET A 31 -3.90 12.10 11.42
N THR A 32 -5.07 11.59 11.01
CA THR A 32 -6.20 11.38 11.91
C THR A 32 -5.90 10.30 12.95
N LYS A 33 -5.27 9.19 12.55
CA LYS A 33 -4.92 8.10 13.47
C LYS A 33 -3.84 8.51 14.47
N SER A 34 -2.82 9.25 14.04
CA SER A 34 -1.80 9.83 14.93
C SER A 34 -2.39 10.87 15.90
N PHE A 35 -3.38 11.64 15.44
CA PHE A 35 -4.09 12.60 16.31
C PHE A 35 -4.91 11.89 17.40
N ILE A 36 -5.60 10.80 17.06
CA ILE A 36 -6.40 10.02 18.02
C ILE A 36 -5.51 9.36 19.09
N ASP A 37 -4.38 8.77 18.69
CA ASP A 37 -3.40 8.19 19.61
C ASP A 37 -2.01 8.19 18.96
N SER A 38 -1.08 8.92 19.57
CA SER A 38 0.29 9.11 19.08
C SER A 38 1.14 7.85 19.11
N ARG A 39 0.67 6.78 19.77
CA ARG A 39 1.35 5.47 19.82
C ARG A 39 1.11 4.63 18.57
N HIS A 40 0.16 4.99 17.70
CA HIS A 40 -0.02 4.28 16.42
C HIS A 40 1.27 4.34 15.62
N GLN A 41 1.66 3.20 15.04
CA GLN A 41 2.79 3.10 14.13
C GLN A 41 2.30 2.79 12.73
N PHE A 42 2.99 3.33 11.73
CA PHE A 42 2.62 3.20 10.31
C PHE A 42 3.81 2.71 9.50
N ALA A 43 3.54 1.81 8.56
CA ALA A 43 4.49 1.32 7.57
C ALA A 43 3.86 1.45 6.18
N LEU A 44 4.70 1.46 5.14
CA LEU A 44 4.28 1.55 3.75
C LEU A 44 4.95 0.45 2.91
N VAL A 45 4.14 -0.36 2.25
CA VAL A 45 4.59 -1.39 1.30
C VAL A 45 4.07 -1.03 -0.08
N LEU A 46 4.97 -1.02 -1.07
CA LEU A 46 4.62 -0.86 -2.48
C LEU A 46 4.45 -2.23 -3.13
N LEU A 47 3.40 -2.35 -3.94
CA LEU A 47 3.02 -3.58 -4.62
C LEU A 47 3.20 -3.39 -6.13
N ASN A 48 4.31 -3.92 -6.65
CA ASN A 48 4.58 -3.98 -8.08
C ASN A 48 4.51 -5.45 -8.53
N ASP A 49 5.48 -5.94 -9.31
CA ASP A 49 5.62 -7.37 -9.59
C ASP A 49 6.21 -8.12 -8.37
N THR A 50 6.87 -7.39 -7.46
CA THR A 50 7.28 -7.85 -6.13
C THR A 50 6.80 -6.87 -5.06
N THR A 51 6.85 -7.30 -3.79
CA THR A 51 6.57 -6.45 -2.63
C THR A 51 7.84 -5.75 -2.17
N GLN A 52 7.74 -4.44 -1.90
CA GLN A 52 8.85 -3.66 -1.39
C GLN A 52 8.43 -2.86 -0.16
N LEU A 53 9.15 -3.02 0.95
CA LEU A 53 9.02 -2.16 2.11
C LEU A 53 9.65 -0.79 1.79
N ILE A 54 8.81 0.25 1.79
CA ILE A 54 9.22 1.62 1.48
C ILE A 54 9.48 2.41 2.76
N ALA A 55 8.64 2.22 3.77
CA ALA A 55 8.81 2.83 5.09
C ALA A 55 8.44 1.81 6.17
N ASN A 56 9.32 1.62 7.15
CA ASN A 56 9.06 0.73 8.29
C ASN A 56 8.19 1.43 9.36
N PHE A 57 7.69 0.67 10.33
CA PHE A 57 6.82 1.16 11.40
C PHE A 57 7.42 2.35 12.17
N GLN A 58 6.76 3.50 12.08
CA GLN A 58 7.12 4.75 12.76
C GLN A 58 5.88 5.44 13.36
N GLN A 59 6.01 6.08 14.52
CA GLN A 59 4.88 6.67 15.26
C GLN A 59 4.23 7.87 14.55
N SER A 60 5.04 8.71 13.91
CA SER A 60 4.56 9.98 13.33
C SER A 60 3.98 9.83 11.93
N GLY A 61 4.23 8.69 11.26
CA GLY A 61 3.86 8.47 9.87
C GLY A 61 4.49 9.45 8.87
N LYS A 62 5.41 10.34 9.29
CA LYS A 62 6.04 11.34 8.42
C LYS A 62 6.78 10.70 7.25
N ASP A 63 7.50 9.61 7.50
CA ASP A 63 8.21 8.87 6.47
C ASP A 63 7.24 8.26 5.46
N VAL A 64 6.09 7.74 5.93
CA VAL A 64 5.02 7.26 5.05
C VAL A 64 4.50 8.41 4.17
N MET A 65 4.29 9.61 4.73
CA MET A 65 3.83 10.77 3.95
C MET A 65 4.85 11.19 2.90
N PHE A 66 6.12 11.31 3.29
CA PHE A 66 7.21 11.70 2.41
C PHE A 66 7.38 10.71 1.26
N MET A 67 7.39 9.41 1.56
CA MET A 67 7.55 8.38 0.54
C MET A 67 6.31 8.26 -0.36
N LEU A 68 5.09 8.50 0.15
CA LEU A 68 3.90 8.54 -0.70
C LEU A 68 3.94 9.69 -1.71
N GLU A 69 4.44 10.86 -1.31
CA GLU A 69 4.63 11.99 -2.23
C GLU A 69 5.71 11.69 -3.28
N ASP A 70 6.82 11.06 -2.86
CA ASP A 70 7.89 10.64 -3.76
C ASP A 70 7.39 9.64 -4.81
N ILE A 71 6.68 8.58 -4.39
CA ILE A 71 6.05 7.61 -5.29
C ILE A 71 5.05 8.30 -6.24
N ALA A 72 4.27 9.27 -5.75
CA ALA A 72 3.33 10.03 -6.58
C ALA A 72 4.02 10.78 -7.71
N SER A 73 5.18 11.37 -7.41
CA SER A 73 5.95 12.15 -8.38
C SER A 73 6.59 11.28 -9.45
N GLN A 74 6.91 10.03 -9.11
CA GLN A 74 7.54 9.05 -10.00
C GLN A 74 6.54 8.13 -10.70
N PHE A 75 5.23 8.30 -10.45
CA PHE A 75 4.19 7.48 -11.04
C PHE A 75 4.21 7.63 -12.57
N SER A 76 4.75 6.61 -13.23
CA SER A 76 4.72 6.45 -14.67
C SER A 76 3.97 5.16 -14.98
N GLU A 77 3.15 5.21 -16.03
CA GLU A 77 2.38 4.04 -16.48
C GLU A 77 3.38 2.96 -16.94
N SER A 78 3.69 2.00 -16.08
CA SER A 78 4.45 0.81 -16.47
C SER A 78 3.57 0.00 -17.42
N GLN A 79 3.98 -0.06 -18.69
CA GLN A 79 3.28 -0.76 -19.77
C GLN A 79 3.42 -2.28 -19.69
N SER A 80 3.17 -2.88 -18.52
CA SER A 80 2.97 -4.33 -18.46
C SER A 80 1.56 -4.63 -18.98
N ASN A 81 1.48 -4.87 -20.30
CA ASN A 81 0.33 -5.46 -21.00
C ASN A 81 0.17 -6.96 -20.70
N GLU A 82 0.86 -7.46 -19.68
CA GLU A 82 0.84 -8.87 -19.31
C GLU A 82 -0.24 -9.09 -18.25
N GLU A 83 -0.90 -10.24 -18.34
CA GLU A 83 -1.76 -10.80 -17.30
C GLU A 83 -0.90 -11.07 -16.04
N ASN A 84 -0.43 -10.01 -15.38
CA ASN A 84 0.40 -10.12 -14.20
C ASN A 84 -0.51 -10.50 -13.05
N ASN A 85 -0.62 -11.78 -12.75
CA ASN A 85 -1.16 -12.23 -11.48
C ASN A 85 -0.25 -11.71 -10.37
N PHE A 86 -0.83 -11.09 -9.35
CA PHE A 86 -0.09 -10.70 -8.16
C PHE A 86 -0.23 -11.81 -7.12
N ASP A 87 0.90 -12.35 -6.67
CA ASP A 87 0.92 -13.34 -5.59
C ASP A 87 0.85 -12.63 -4.24
N LEU A 88 -0.27 -12.79 -3.53
CA LEU A 88 -0.48 -12.21 -2.21
C LEU A 88 0.41 -12.87 -1.15
N THR A 89 0.93 -14.08 -1.37
CA THR A 89 1.84 -14.73 -0.42
C THR A 89 3.06 -13.85 -0.15
N LEU A 90 3.60 -13.16 -1.17
CA LEU A 90 4.70 -12.22 -1.02
C LEU A 90 4.40 -11.07 -0.04
N LEU A 91 3.15 -10.59 -0.03
CA LEU A 91 2.72 -9.53 0.90
C LEU A 91 2.64 -10.05 2.33
N PHE A 92 2.12 -11.26 2.53
CA PHE A 92 2.05 -11.85 3.86
C PHE A 92 3.42 -12.22 4.40
N ASP A 93 4.33 -12.75 3.56
CA ASP A 93 5.73 -13.00 3.93
C ASP A 93 6.44 -11.70 4.33
N GLN A 94 6.24 -10.62 3.57
CA GLN A 94 6.77 -9.31 3.91
C GLN A 94 6.21 -8.81 5.25
N VAL A 95 4.91 -8.96 5.50
CA VAL A 95 4.29 -8.57 6.78
C VAL A 95 4.84 -9.41 7.93
N ASP A 96 4.92 -10.74 7.78
CA ASP A 96 5.44 -11.66 8.80
C ASP A 96 6.89 -11.34 9.18
N SER A 97 7.71 -10.94 8.20
CA SER A 97 9.08 -10.49 8.46
C SER A 97 9.19 -9.16 9.23
N MET A 98 8.14 -8.33 9.19
CA MET A 98 8.12 -6.98 9.78
C MET A 98 7.51 -6.94 11.18
N VAL A 99 6.64 -7.90 11.51
CA VAL A 99 5.82 -7.84 12.72
C VAL A 99 5.87 -9.13 13.50
N ASN A 100 5.93 -9.00 14.82
CA ASN A 100 5.64 -10.13 15.69
C ASN A 100 4.15 -10.11 16.03
N LEU A 101 3.47 -11.25 15.96
CA LEU A 101 2.08 -11.32 16.42
C LEU A 101 2.04 -11.27 17.96
N PRO A 102 1.15 -10.45 18.56
CA PRO A 102 1.08 -10.31 20.00
C PRO A 102 0.56 -11.62 20.64
N ASN A 103 1.32 -12.16 21.59
CA ASN A 103 0.87 -13.29 22.40
C ASN A 103 0.03 -12.78 23.59
N VAL A 104 -1.25 -13.16 23.64
CA VAL A 104 -2.16 -12.81 24.74
C VAL A 104 -1.98 -13.83 25.85
N LYS A 105 -1.24 -13.46 26.90
CA LYS A 105 -0.89 -14.35 28.02
C LYS A 105 -2.08 -14.76 28.90
N GLN A 106 -3.16 -13.96 28.92
CA GLN A 106 -4.32 -14.19 29.79
C GLN A 106 -5.63 -14.03 29.01
N PRO A 107 -6.53 -15.04 29.05
CA PRO A 107 -7.86 -14.93 28.45
C PRO A 107 -8.61 -13.71 29.01
N GLY A 108 -9.08 -12.83 28.14
CA GLY A 108 -9.87 -11.65 28.52
C GLY A 108 -9.09 -10.33 28.71
N SER A 109 -7.76 -10.36 28.68
CA SER A 109 -6.95 -9.13 28.60
C SER A 109 -6.81 -8.66 27.14
N PRO A 110 -6.86 -7.34 26.85
CA PRO A 110 -6.62 -6.85 25.51
C PRO A 110 -5.16 -7.10 25.09
N PRO A 111 -4.89 -7.38 23.81
CA PRO A 111 -3.53 -7.53 23.33
C PRO A 111 -2.75 -6.21 23.46
N PRO A 112 -1.41 -6.26 23.60
CA PRO A 112 -0.57 -5.06 23.74
C PRO A 112 -0.61 -4.13 22.52
N TYR A 113 -0.93 -4.67 21.34
CA TYR A 113 -1.16 -3.93 20.10
C TYR A 113 -2.02 -4.76 19.14
N ALA A 114 -2.52 -4.12 18.09
CA ALA A 114 -3.23 -4.79 17.00
C ALA A 114 -2.59 -4.40 15.66
N ILE A 115 -2.46 -5.37 14.76
CA ILE A 115 -1.91 -5.17 13.42
C ILE A 115 -3.07 -5.09 12.45
N ARG A 116 -3.06 -4.08 11.58
CA ARG A 116 -4.08 -3.88 10.54
C ARG A 116 -3.39 -3.54 9.23
N LEU A 117 -3.83 -4.20 8.16
CA LEU A 117 -3.36 -3.95 6.80
C LEU A 117 -4.44 -3.22 6.02
N VAL A 118 -4.10 -2.08 5.42
CA VAL A 118 -4.96 -1.38 4.46
C VAL A 118 -4.40 -1.66 3.07
N PHE A 119 -5.10 -2.49 2.32
CA PHE A 119 -4.68 -2.94 0.99
C PHE A 119 -5.43 -2.16 -0.09
N VAL A 120 -4.69 -1.55 -1.01
CA VAL A 120 -5.25 -0.79 -2.13
C VAL A 120 -4.77 -1.39 -3.44
N PHE A 121 -5.72 -1.88 -4.24
CA PHE A 121 -5.43 -2.57 -5.49
C PHE A 121 -6.25 -1.99 -6.64
N GLY A 122 -5.55 -1.51 -7.68
CA GLY A 122 -6.16 -0.79 -8.81
C GLY A 122 -5.94 -1.41 -10.19
N ARG A 123 -5.35 -2.62 -10.28
CA ARG A 123 -5.09 -3.28 -11.57
C ARG A 123 -6.37 -3.95 -12.07
N SER A 124 -6.90 -3.49 -13.20
CA SER A 124 -8.20 -3.92 -13.74
C SER A 124 -8.22 -5.32 -14.38
N HIS A 125 -7.05 -5.89 -14.72
CA HIS A 125 -6.92 -7.21 -15.39
C HIS A 125 -5.90 -8.12 -14.71
N SER A 126 -5.69 -7.97 -13.40
CA SER A 126 -4.77 -8.80 -12.62
C SER A 126 -5.57 -9.65 -11.64
N LYS A 127 -5.29 -10.96 -11.59
CA LYS A 127 -5.86 -11.83 -10.56
C LYS A 127 -4.95 -11.83 -9.35
N LEU A 128 -5.56 -11.65 -8.18
CA LEU A 128 -4.93 -11.93 -6.91
C LEU A 128 -4.97 -13.43 -6.68
N HIS A 129 -3.85 -14.03 -6.34
CA HIS A 129 -3.78 -15.44 -5.97
C HIS A 129 -2.92 -15.62 -4.73
N PHE A 130 -3.07 -16.77 -4.10
CA PHE A 130 -2.26 -17.23 -2.98
C PHE A 130 -1.61 -18.53 -3.41
N THR A 131 -0.29 -18.56 -3.42
CA THR A 131 0.44 -19.82 -3.45
C THR A 131 0.51 -20.33 -2.00
N GLY A 132 -0.32 -21.31 -1.67
CA GLY A 132 -0.26 -21.93 -0.34
C GLY A 132 1.04 -22.71 -0.18
N SER A 133 1.70 -22.54 0.96
CA SER A 133 2.77 -23.43 1.45
C SER A 133 2.20 -24.66 2.15
#